data_AF-A0A918LVJ1-F1
#
_entry.id   AF-A0A918LVJ1-F1
#
_cell.length_a   1.000
_cell.length_b   1.000
_cell.length_c   1.000
_cell.angle_alpha   90.00
_cell.angle_beta   90.00
_cell.angle_gamma   90.00
#
_symmetry.space_group_name_H-M   'P 1'
#
loop_
_entity.id
_entity.type
_entity.pdbx_description
1 polymer ?
#
loop_
_entity_poly.entity_id
_entity_poly.type
_entity_poly.pdbx_seq_one_letter_code
_entity_poly.pdbx_strand_id
1 'polypeptide(L)'
;MALPVLELRQALLDLGWTDAPFRVRGALPAEKADLVAECRVPEASIRLRTRMRFDPHKREVRVLEERWEPSREHAGTEYSRGPAVSVSKQWRYEKGPDGRRRKVETFRFDSRDMRNPLVDAVLGAGWTWRGVLLRW
;
A
#
# COMPACT_ATOMS: atom_id res chain seq x y z
N MET A 1 -19.08 -14.21 -11.63
CA MET A 1 -19.63 -12.99 -12.27
C MET A 1 -18.95 -11.79 -11.62
N ALA A 2 -18.59 -10.74 -12.36
CA ALA A 2 -17.89 -9.59 -11.75
C ALA A 2 -18.88 -8.71 -10.97
N LEU A 3 -18.48 -8.21 -9.80
CA LEU A 3 -19.30 -7.31 -8.99
C LEU A 3 -19.53 -5.97 -9.71
N PRO A 4 -20.66 -5.29 -9.47
CA PRO A 4 -20.84 -3.90 -9.87
C PRO A 4 -19.78 -2.97 -9.27
N VAL A 5 -19.50 -1.85 -9.94
CA VAL A 5 -18.52 -0.83 -9.48
C VAL A 5 -18.77 -0.38 -8.05
N LEU A 6 -20.04 -0.16 -7.69
CA LEU A 6 -20.41 0.33 -6.37
C LEU A 6 -20.06 -0.68 -5.27
N GLU A 7 -20.30 -1.97 -5.52
CA GLU A 7 -19.97 -3.05 -4.59
C GLU A 7 -18.46 -3.23 -4.46
N LEU A 8 -17.72 -3.19 -5.57
CA LEU A 8 -16.24 -3.18 -5.53
C LEU A 8 -15.70 -1.98 -4.75
N ARG A 9 -16.26 -0.79 -4.98
CA ARG A 9 -15.87 0.44 -4.28
C ARG A 9 -16.09 0.29 -2.78
N GLN A 10 -17.22 -0.28 -2.37
CA GLN A 10 -17.52 -0.49 -0.95
C GLN A 10 -16.56 -1.50 -0.34
N ALA A 11 -16.35 -2.65 -0.99
CA ALA A 11 -15.41 -3.67 -0.53
C ALA A 11 -14.00 -3.12 -0.32
N LEU A 12 -13.52 -2.26 -1.23
CA LEU A 12 -12.21 -1.61 -1.09
C LEU A 12 -12.17 -0.59 0.07
N LEU A 13 -13.25 0.15 0.32
CA LEU A 13 -13.33 1.08 1.45
C LEU A 13 -13.33 0.35 2.80
N ASP A 14 -13.97 -0.80 2.87
CA ASP A 14 -14.10 -1.59 4.09
C ASP A 14 -12.76 -2.19 4.55
N LEU A 15 -11.80 -2.39 3.64
CA LEU A 15 -10.43 -2.82 3.99
C LEU A 15 -9.71 -1.84 4.92
N GLY A 16 -10.03 -0.54 4.85
CA GLY A 16 -9.38 0.50 5.63
C GLY A 16 -9.84 0.60 7.09
N TRP A 17 -10.78 -0.24 7.52
CA TRP A 17 -11.36 -0.23 8.88
C TRP A 17 -10.77 -1.30 9.82
N THR A 18 -10.14 -2.34 9.30
CA THR A 18 -9.76 -3.54 10.08
C THR A 18 -8.30 -3.50 10.50
N ASP A 19 -7.95 -2.83 11.60
CA ASP A 19 -6.60 -2.81 12.23
C ASP A 19 -5.40 -2.75 11.25
N ALA A 20 -5.65 -2.20 10.05
CA ALA A 20 -4.77 -2.34 8.92
C ALA A 20 -3.76 -1.20 8.99
N PRO A 21 -2.49 -1.43 8.57
CA PRO A 21 -1.47 -0.37 8.58
C PRO A 21 -1.72 0.71 7.51
N PHE A 22 -2.87 0.68 6.84
CA PHE A 22 -3.25 1.58 5.76
C PHE A 22 -4.74 1.92 5.82
N ARG A 23 -5.11 3.02 5.19
CA ARG A 23 -6.50 3.47 5.04
C ARG A 23 -6.87 3.52 3.56
N VAL A 24 -8.10 3.15 3.23
CA VAL A 24 -8.71 3.43 1.92
C VAL A 24 -9.73 4.55 2.06
N ARG A 25 -9.73 5.50 1.13
CA ARG A 25 -10.66 6.64 1.12
C ARG A 25 -11.05 7.02 -0.31
N GLY A 26 -12.12 7.80 -0.42
CA GLY A 26 -12.42 8.52 -1.66
C GLY A 26 -11.24 9.40 -2.08
N ALA A 27 -10.98 9.42 -3.38
CA ALA A 27 -9.96 10.30 -3.94
C ALA A 27 -10.40 11.76 -3.89
N LEU A 28 -9.44 12.66 -3.66
CA LEU A 28 -9.62 14.10 -3.83
C LEU A 28 -9.63 14.45 -5.32
N PRO A 29 -10.27 15.57 -5.74
CA PRO A 29 -10.32 15.99 -7.14
C PRO A 29 -8.95 16.05 -7.83
N ALA A 30 -7.91 16.47 -7.11
CA ALA A 30 -6.55 16.59 -7.64
C ALA A 30 -5.84 15.23 -7.88
N GLU A 31 -6.34 14.14 -7.28
CA GLU A 31 -5.68 12.83 -7.33
C GLU A 31 -5.98 12.06 -8.63
N LYS A 32 -7.02 12.47 -9.36
CA LYS A 32 -7.46 11.86 -10.65
C LYS A 32 -7.67 10.35 -10.54
N ALA A 33 -8.37 9.94 -9.50
CA ALA A 33 -8.68 8.56 -9.15
C ALA A 33 -10.10 8.50 -8.57
N ASP A 34 -10.63 7.29 -8.36
CA ASP A 34 -11.88 7.07 -7.63
C ASP A 34 -11.62 6.83 -6.15
N LEU A 35 -10.60 6.01 -5.85
CA LEU A 35 -10.15 5.70 -4.50
C LEU A 35 -8.64 5.90 -4.34
N VAL A 36 -8.23 6.13 -3.10
CA VAL A 36 -6.83 6.16 -2.70
C VAL A 36 -6.65 5.29 -1.47
N ALA A 37 -5.70 4.35 -1.55
CA ALA A 37 -5.14 3.70 -0.38
C ALA A 37 -3.85 4.41 0.03
N GLU A 38 -3.67 4.67 1.30
CA GLU A 38 -2.48 5.35 1.83
C GLU A 38 -1.98 4.69 3.11
N CYS A 39 -0.66 4.58 3.22
CA CYS A 39 0.05 4.03 4.38
C CYS A 39 1.16 4.99 4.78
N ARG A 40 1.31 5.25 6.08
CA ARG A 40 2.42 6.01 6.65
C ARG A 40 3.13 5.13 7.67
N VAL A 41 4.45 5.11 7.58
CA VAL A 41 5.32 4.32 8.43
C VAL A 41 6.33 5.28 9.07
N PRO A 42 5.98 5.89 10.21
CA PRO A 42 6.81 6.90 10.85
C PRO A 42 8.23 6.40 11.18
N GLU A 43 8.35 5.15 11.66
CA GLU A 43 9.60 4.52 12.10
C GLU A 43 10.63 4.40 10.98
N ALA A 44 10.16 4.30 9.73
CA ALA A 44 10.98 4.20 8.54
C ALA A 44 10.94 5.47 7.66
N SER A 45 10.16 6.48 8.07
CA SER A 45 9.85 7.67 7.25
C SER A 45 9.36 7.32 5.84
N ILE A 46 8.61 6.20 5.71
CA ILE A 46 8.03 5.74 4.44
C ILE A 46 6.59 6.21 4.35
N ARG A 47 6.21 6.69 3.17
CA ARG A 47 4.82 6.92 2.79
C ARG A 47 4.53 6.18 1.50
N LEU A 48 3.43 5.43 1.47
CA LEU A 48 2.90 4.80 0.27
C LEU A 48 1.55 5.40 -0.09
N ARG A 49 1.28 5.51 -1.39
CA ARG A 49 -0.02 5.88 -1.93
C ARG A 49 -0.33 5.02 -3.15
N THR A 50 -1.51 4.41 -3.16
CA THR A 50 -2.04 3.66 -4.30
C THR A 50 -3.30 4.36 -4.78
N ARG A 51 -3.23 4.97 -5.96
CA ARG A 51 -4.38 5.59 -6.63
C ARG A 51 -5.08 4.55 -7.50
N MET A 52 -6.40 4.43 -7.35
CA MET A 52 -7.21 3.42 -8.03
C MET A 52 -8.31 4.11 -8.85
N ARG A 53 -8.37 3.82 -10.15
CA ARG A 53 -9.43 4.27 -11.05
C ARG A 53 -10.17 3.08 -11.65
N PHE A 54 -11.49 3.07 -11.58
CA PHE A 54 -12.33 2.04 -12.15
C PHE A 54 -12.51 2.25 -13.66
N ASP A 55 -12.38 1.17 -14.44
CA ASP A 55 -12.74 1.10 -15.86
C ASP A 55 -13.84 0.04 -16.03
N PRO A 56 -15.13 0.42 -15.93
CA PRO A 56 -16.23 -0.54 -15.93
C PRO A 56 -16.39 -1.29 -17.25
N HIS A 57 -16.01 -0.67 -18.36
CA HIS A 57 -16.07 -1.29 -19.68
C HIS A 57 -15.09 -2.46 -19.79
N LYS A 58 -13.89 -2.31 -19.23
CA LYS A 58 -12.86 -3.36 -19.24
C LYS A 58 -12.89 -4.26 -18.00
N ARG A 59 -13.66 -3.89 -16.98
CA ARG A 59 -13.64 -4.50 -15.65
C ARG A 59 -12.23 -4.50 -15.05
N GLU A 60 -11.56 -3.37 -15.18
CA GLU A 60 -10.21 -3.15 -14.67
C GLU A 60 -10.22 -2.09 -13.58
N VAL A 61 -9.35 -2.25 -12.60
CA VAL A 61 -8.91 -1.17 -11.72
C VAL A 61 -7.52 -0.76 -12.19
N ARG A 62 -7.37 0.47 -12.65
CA ARG A 62 -6.07 1.04 -13.04
C ARG A 62 -5.39 1.64 -11.81
N VAL A 63 -4.15 1.24 -11.56
CA VAL A 63 -3.48 1.43 -10.26
C VAL A 63 -2.11 2.06 -10.39
N LEU A 64 -1.91 3.19 -9.69
CA LEU A 64 -0.65 3.93 -9.69
C LEU A 64 -0.15 3.95 -8.27
N GLU A 65 0.90 3.17 -8.08
CA GLU A 65 1.59 3.05 -6.82
C GLU A 65 2.68 4.13 -6.78
N GLU A 66 2.69 4.88 -5.71
CA GLU A 66 3.61 5.98 -5.44
C GLU A 66 4.22 5.78 -4.06
N ARG A 67 5.49 6.11 -3.96
CA ARG A 67 6.27 5.95 -2.74
C ARG A 67 7.13 7.17 -2.49
N TRP A 68 7.24 7.50 -1.21
CA TRP A 68 8.21 8.43 -0.66
C TRP A 68 8.99 7.70 0.42
N GLU A 69 10.30 7.58 0.27
CA GLU A 69 11.19 6.95 1.26
C GLU A 69 12.49 7.76 1.43
N PRO A 70 13.20 7.66 2.57
CA PRO A 70 14.47 8.35 2.74
C PRO A 70 15.46 7.94 1.65
N SER A 71 16.15 8.93 1.05
CA SER A 71 17.21 8.65 0.10
C SER A 71 18.34 7.90 0.79
N ARG A 72 18.90 6.90 0.10
CA ARG A 72 20.09 6.16 0.59
C ARG A 72 21.39 6.88 0.26
N GLU A 73 21.36 7.77 -0.72
CA GLU A 73 22.56 8.40 -1.29
C GLU A 73 22.71 9.86 -0.83
N HIS A 74 21.61 10.54 -0.53
CA HIS A 74 21.62 11.97 -0.21
C HIS A 74 20.71 12.30 0.99
N ALA A 75 20.88 13.49 1.56
CA ALA A 75 19.93 14.01 2.53
C ALA A 75 18.60 14.34 1.82
N GLY A 76 17.51 13.67 2.18
CA GLY A 76 16.16 13.97 1.66
C GLY A 76 15.28 12.74 1.47
N THR A 77 14.19 12.94 0.72
CA THR A 77 13.18 11.92 0.41
C THR A 77 13.19 11.63 -1.09
N GLU A 78 13.36 10.37 -1.46
CA GLU A 78 13.22 9.88 -2.82
C GLU A 78 11.75 9.57 -3.15
N TYR A 79 11.33 9.97 -4.35
CA TYR A 79 10.03 9.67 -4.90
C TYR A 79 10.14 8.61 -5.99
N SER A 80 9.34 7.55 -5.91
CA SER A 80 9.27 6.51 -6.92
C SER A 80 7.84 6.13 -7.29
N ARG A 81 7.68 5.52 -8.47
CA ARG A 81 6.41 5.05 -9.04
C ARG A 81 6.51 3.61 -9.51
N GLY A 82 5.37 2.93 -9.46
CA GLY A 82 5.20 1.59 -10.00
C GLY A 82 5.32 0.48 -8.97
N PRO A 83 5.09 -0.78 -9.39
CA PRO A 83 5.10 -1.94 -8.53
C PRO A 83 6.51 -2.15 -7.96
N ALA A 84 6.68 -1.81 -6.69
CA ALA A 84 7.91 -2.02 -5.97
C ALA A 84 7.59 -2.64 -4.61
N VAL A 85 8.37 -3.64 -4.22
CA VAL A 85 8.34 -4.20 -2.87
C VAL A 85 9.20 -3.31 -1.98
N SER A 86 8.67 -2.84 -0.84
CA SER A 86 9.46 -2.21 0.22
C SER A 86 9.35 -3.09 1.45
N VAL A 87 10.50 -3.54 1.96
CA VAL A 87 10.57 -4.24 3.24
C VAL A 87 11.51 -3.45 4.15
N SER A 88 11.02 -3.02 5.30
CA SER A 88 11.81 -2.36 6.34
C SER A 88 11.76 -3.19 7.62
N LYS A 89 12.91 -3.35 8.29
CA LYS A 89 13.05 -4.10 9.53
C LYS A 89 13.96 -3.36 10.49
N GLN A 90 13.57 -3.25 11.75
CA GLN A 90 14.45 -2.77 12.82
C GLN A 90 14.67 -3.85 13.86
N TRP A 91 15.86 -3.83 14.45
CA TRP A 91 16.30 -4.81 15.44
C TRP A 91 16.82 -4.08 16.68
N ARG A 92 16.54 -4.63 17.86
CA ARG A 92 17.15 -4.23 19.13
C ARG A 92 17.95 -5.40 19.69
N TYR A 93 19.05 -5.08 20.39
CA TYR A 93 19.78 -6.07 21.17
C TYR A 93 19.25 -6.08 22.60
N GLU A 94 18.82 -7.24 23.06
CA GLU A 94 18.38 -7.45 24.44
C GLU A 94 19.24 -8.50 25.12
N LYS A 95 19.35 -8.45 26.44
CA LYS A 95 20.08 -9.45 27.22
C LYS A 95 19.10 -10.54 27.66
N GLY A 96 19.33 -11.76 27.21
CA GLY A 96 18.50 -12.91 27.53
C GLY A 96 18.67 -13.36 29.00
N PRO A 97 17.80 -14.27 29.48
CA PRO A 97 17.89 -14.85 30.82
C PRO A 97 19.20 -15.61 31.08
N ASP A 98 19.83 -16.07 29.99
CA ASP A 98 21.14 -16.73 29.94
C ASP A 98 22.33 -15.73 29.96
N GLY A 99 22.04 -14.44 30.08
CA GLY A 99 23.03 -13.37 30.03
C GLY A 99 23.60 -13.07 28.63
N ARG A 100 23.17 -13.80 27.59
CA ARG A 100 23.66 -13.62 26.21
C ARG A 100 22.85 -12.54 25.47
N ARG A 101 23.50 -11.81 24.56
CA ARG A 101 22.82 -10.82 23.71
C ARG A 101 21.96 -11.55 22.67
N ARG A 102 20.69 -11.18 22.55
CA ARG A 102 19.75 -11.65 21.53
C ARG A 102 19.33 -10.48 20.65
N LYS A 103 19.23 -10.70 19.34
CA LYS A 103 18.57 -9.75 18.43
C LYS A 103 17.06 -10.00 18.46
N VAL A 104 16.30 -8.96 18.74
CA VAL A 104 14.84 -8.98 18.73
C VAL A 104 14.37 -8.04 17.61
N GLU A 105 13.50 -8.53 16.72
CA GLU A 105 12.86 -7.69 15.68
C GLU A 105 11.88 -6.77 16.41
N THR A 106 12.10 -5.46 16.36
CA THR A 106 11.24 -4.47 17.03
C THR A 106 10.25 -3.81 16.09
N PHE A 107 10.49 -3.93 14.78
CA PHE A 107 9.66 -3.31 13.77
C PHE A 107 9.81 -4.08 12.45
N ARG A 108 8.69 -4.29 11.77
CA ARG A 108 8.66 -4.83 10.42
C ARG A 108 7.57 -4.12 9.63
N PHE A 109 7.92 -3.72 8.41
CA PHE A 109 6.99 -3.22 7.42
C PHE A 109 7.21 -3.95 6.10
N ASP A 110 6.12 -4.36 5.47
CA ASP A 110 6.11 -4.89 4.12
C ASP A 110 5.04 -4.16 3.31
N SER A 111 5.41 -3.54 2.20
CA SER A 111 4.45 -2.83 1.34
C SER A 111 3.36 -3.76 0.78
N ARG A 112 3.60 -5.08 0.80
CA ARG A 112 2.61 -6.10 0.44
C ARG A 112 1.47 -6.20 1.44
N ASP A 113 1.65 -5.76 2.68
CA ASP A 113 0.60 -5.74 3.70
C ASP A 113 -0.52 -4.74 3.35
N MET A 114 -0.20 -3.73 2.54
CA MET A 114 -1.20 -2.86 1.90
C MET A 114 -1.63 -3.39 0.53
N ARG A 115 -0.67 -3.79 -0.31
CA ARG A 115 -0.96 -4.12 -1.72
C ARG A 115 -1.81 -5.38 -1.88
N ASN A 116 -1.50 -6.45 -1.15
CA ASN A 116 -2.15 -7.74 -1.33
C ASN A 116 -3.65 -7.67 -1.02
N PRO A 117 -4.10 -7.10 0.12
CA PRO A 117 -5.54 -6.98 0.38
C PRO A 117 -6.30 -6.22 -0.72
N LEU A 118 -5.69 -5.18 -1.30
CA LEU A 118 -6.30 -4.42 -2.40
C LEU A 118 -6.40 -5.27 -3.68
N VAL A 119 -5.34 -5.99 -4.03
CA VAL A 119 -5.32 -6.88 -5.20
C VAL A 119 -6.33 -8.01 -5.00
N ASP A 120 -6.35 -8.64 -3.84
CA ASP A 120 -7.22 -9.77 -3.52
C ASP A 120 -8.70 -9.34 -3.55
N ALA A 121 -9.03 -8.16 -3.02
CA ALA A 121 -10.40 -7.62 -3.12
C ALA A 121 -10.82 -7.36 -4.57
N VAL A 122 -9.93 -6.81 -5.40
CA VAL A 122 -10.20 -6.57 -6.82
C VAL A 122 -10.38 -7.89 -7.59
N LEU A 123 -9.46 -8.83 -7.43
CA LEU A 123 -9.52 -10.12 -8.11
C LEU A 123 -10.70 -10.96 -7.62
N GLY A 124 -10.97 -10.97 -6.31
CA GLY A 124 -12.11 -11.65 -5.70
C GLY A 124 -13.46 -11.11 -6.16
N ALA A 125 -13.53 -9.80 -6.46
CA ALA A 125 -14.70 -9.18 -7.09
C ALA A 125 -14.85 -9.50 -8.58
N GLY A 126 -13.91 -10.24 -9.19
CA GLY A 126 -13.91 -10.55 -10.62
C GLY A 126 -13.44 -9.40 -11.52
N TRP A 127 -12.68 -8.45 -10.97
CA TRP A 127 -12.05 -7.35 -11.69
C TRP A 127 -10.55 -7.61 -11.87
N THR A 128 -9.94 -6.92 -12.83
CA THR A 128 -8.50 -7.03 -13.10
C THR A 128 -7.73 -5.90 -12.42
N TRP A 129 -6.64 -6.23 -11.71
CA TRP A 129 -5.70 -5.24 -11.20
C TRP A 129 -4.68 -4.86 -12.28
N ARG A 130 -4.75 -3.61 -12.78
CA ARG A 130 -3.88 -3.13 -13.86
C ARG A 130 -2.98 -2.00 -13.39
N GLY A 131 -1.71 -2.32 -13.10
CA GLY A 131 -0.69 -1.30 -12.84
C GLY A 131 -0.41 -0.44 -14.08
N VAL A 132 -0.17 0.85 -13.90
CA VAL A 132 0.40 1.71 -14.94
C VAL A 132 1.60 2.49 -14.43
N LEU A 133 2.44 2.94 -15.36
CA LEU A 133 3.66 3.70 -15.07
C LEU A 133 3.45 5.23 -15.16
N LEU A 134 2.52 5.68 -16.00
CA LEU A 134 2.27 7.09 -16.30
C LEU A 134 0.79 7.43 -16.14
N ARG A 135 0.53 8.71 -15.81
CA ARG A 135 -0.80 9.32 -15.58
C ARG A 135 -1.90 8.75 -16.49
N TRP A 136 -3.13 8.79 -15.98
CA TRP A 136 -4.38 8.53 -16.69
C TRP A 136 -5.36 9.69 -16.63
#